data_AF-A0A2K9P709-F1
#
_entry.id   AF-A0A2K9P709-F1
#
_cell.length_a   1.000
_cell.length_b   1.000
_cell.length_c   1.000
_cell.angle_alpha   90.00
_cell.angle_beta   90.00
_cell.angle_gamma   90.00
#
_symmetry.space_group_name_H-M   'P 1'
#
loop_
_entity.id
_entity.type
_entity.pdbx_description
1 polymer ?
#
loop_
_entity_poly.entity_id
_entity_poly.type
_entity_poly.pdbx_seq_one_letter_code
_entity_poly.pdbx_strand_id
1 'polypeptide(L)' 'MKKGQHSAYPCPRLDTPRGMTYRQHLVSQLAPVVAAQFFESSTWSDYDDMAGSLMLMVDSIIEAEKETSQ' A
#
# COMPACT_ATOMS: atom_id res chain seq x y z
N MET A 1 27.43 8.28 -18.84
CA MET A 1 26.71 7.07 -18.38
C MET A 1 26.91 6.91 -16.88
N LYS A 2 25.89 7.13 -16.05
CA LYS A 2 25.91 6.72 -14.65
C LYS A 2 24.83 5.64 -14.47
N LYS A 3 25.27 4.39 -14.55
CA LYS A 3 24.47 3.23 -14.16
C LYS A 3 24.47 3.15 -12.64
N GLY A 4 23.29 2.90 -12.07
CA GLY A 4 23.17 2.15 -10.81
C GLY A 4 23.12 2.97 -9.53
N GLN A 5 21.99 3.63 -9.28
CA GLN A 5 21.44 3.74 -7.93
C GLN A 5 19.91 3.62 -8.03
N HIS A 6 19.43 2.39 -8.26
CA HIS A 6 18.07 2.06 -7.86
C HIS A 6 18.08 1.95 -6.35
N SER A 7 17.47 2.93 -5.68
CA SER A 7 17.18 2.84 -4.24
C SER A 7 16.42 1.54 -3.98
N ALA A 8 16.96 0.67 -3.12
CA ALA A 8 16.35 -0.60 -2.72
C ALA A 8 15.05 -0.43 -1.92
N TYR A 9 14.66 0.82 -1.61
CA TYR A 9 13.43 1.18 -0.91
C TYR A 9 12.64 2.19 -1.75
N PRO A 10 11.29 2.16 -1.68
CA PRO A 10 10.50 2.85 -2.66
C PRO A 10 10.79 4.33 -2.54
N CYS A 11 11.22 4.94 -3.65
CA CYS A 11 11.52 6.36 -3.65
C CYS A 11 10.24 7.13 -3.29
N PRO A 12 10.33 8.13 -2.39
CA PRO A 12 9.29 9.15 -2.23
C PRO A 12 8.83 9.62 -3.61
N ARG A 13 7.57 9.42 -3.96
CA ARG A 13 7.09 9.93 -5.24
C ARG A 13 6.63 11.38 -5.07
N LEU A 14 6.97 12.22 -6.05
CA LEU A 14 6.60 13.64 -6.06
C LEU A 14 5.08 13.87 -6.17
N ASP A 15 4.33 12.87 -6.63
CA ASP A 15 2.86 12.88 -6.73
C ASP A 15 2.15 12.45 -5.45
N THR A 16 2.89 11.92 -4.47
CA THR A 16 2.31 11.52 -3.18
C THR A 16 2.55 12.60 -2.11
N PRO A 17 1.55 12.88 -1.24
CA PRO A 17 1.72 13.87 -0.19
C PRO A 17 2.90 13.54 0.73
N ARG A 18 3.67 14.57 1.12
CA ARG A 18 4.69 14.51 2.18
C ARG A 18 5.85 13.52 1.94
N GLY A 19 6.15 13.17 0.69
CA GLY A 19 7.24 12.26 0.37
C GLY A 19 6.97 10.81 0.75
N MET A 20 5.69 10.42 0.78
CA MET A 20 5.31 9.03 0.95
C MET A 20 5.78 8.19 -0.24
N THR A 21 5.90 6.90 -0.02
CA THR A 21 5.95 5.94 -1.12
C THR A 21 4.54 5.70 -1.63
N TYR A 22 4.40 5.25 -2.87
CA TYR A 22 3.08 4.93 -3.42
C TYR A 22 2.32 3.89 -2.56
N ARG A 23 3.02 2.86 -2.08
CA ARG A 23 2.48 1.87 -1.13
C ARG A 23 1.99 2.52 0.16
N GLN A 24 2.79 3.41 0.78
CA GLN A 24 2.37 4.16 1.98
C GLN A 24 1.18 5.06 1.70
N HIS A 25 1.12 5.68 0.52
CA HIS A 25 -0.01 6.52 0.15
C HIS A 25 -1.30 5.69 0.02
N LEU A 26 -1.26 4.52 -0.62
CA LEU A 26 -2.41 3.61 -0.69
C LEU A 26 -2.84 3.13 0.70
N VAL A 27 -1.89 2.71 1.54
CA VAL A 27 -2.16 2.36 2.94
C VAL A 27 -2.83 3.52 3.68
N SER A 28 -2.34 4.76 3.51
CA SER A 28 -2.92 5.94 4.18
C SER A 28 -4.37 6.22 3.79
N GLN A 29 -4.77 5.84 2.57
CA GLN A 29 -6.14 6.01 2.09
C GLN A 29 -7.06 4.86 2.53
N LEU A 30 -6.56 3.62 2.52
CA LEU A 30 -7.36 2.43 2.79
C LEU A 30 -7.47 2.08 4.28
N ALA A 31 -6.43 2.36 5.07
CA ALA A 31 -6.38 1.98 6.48
C ALA A 31 -7.57 2.47 7.30
N PRO A 32 -8.09 3.72 7.15
CA PRO A 32 -9.26 4.17 7.90
C PRO A 32 -10.54 3.37 7.57
N VAL A 33 -10.73 2.99 6.31
CA VAL A 33 -11.90 2.22 5.86
C VAL A 33 -11.82 0.78 6.40
N VAL A 34 -10.65 0.16 6.29
CA VAL A 34 -10.42 -1.20 6.82
C VAL A 34 -10.55 -1.22 8.34
N ALA A 35 -10.03 -0.21 9.03
CA ALA A 35 -10.17 -0.08 10.48
C ALA A 35 -11.63 0.08 10.91
N ALA A 36 -12.43 0.88 10.21
CA ALA A 36 -13.86 0.99 10.48
C ALA A 36 -14.56 -0.38 10.33
N GLN A 37 -14.28 -1.08 9.22
CA GLN A 37 -14.87 -2.39 8.95
C GLN A 37 -14.42 -3.47 9.94
N PHE A 38 -13.21 -3.37 10.48
CA PHE A 38 -12.70 -4.28 11.50
C PHE A 38 -13.51 -4.23 12.79
N PHE A 39 -13.98 -3.04 13.19
CA PHE A 39 -14.83 -2.91 14.38
C PHE A 39 -16.30 -3.31 14.13
N GLU A 40 -16.74 -3.29 12.87
CA GLU A 40 -18.12 -3.60 12.49
C GLU A 40 -18.35 -5.06 12.05
N SER A 41 -17.28 -5.78 11.71
CA SER A 41 -17.37 -7.14 11.14
C SER A 41 -16.44 -8.13 11.84
N SER A 42 -16.84 -9.40 11.85
CA SER A 42 -16.00 -10.52 12.31
C SER A 42 -15.13 -11.11 11.17
N THR A 43 -14.75 -10.28 10.20
CA THR A 43 -14.02 -10.74 8.99
C THR A 43 -12.59 -11.15 9.31
N TRP A 44 -11.97 -10.49 10.29
CA TRP A 44 -10.60 -10.74 10.72
C TRP A 44 -10.57 -11.31 12.14
N SER A 45 -9.61 -12.20 12.40
CA SER A 45 -9.45 -12.81 13.73
C SER A 45 -8.86 -11.84 14.76
N ASP A 46 -7.97 -10.97 14.30
CA ASP A 46 -7.20 -10.05 15.14
C ASP A 46 -6.61 -8.91 14.29
N TYR A 47 -5.85 -8.03 14.95
CA TYR A 47 -5.22 -6.88 14.32
C TYR A 47 -4.14 -7.28 13.30
N ASP A 48 -3.43 -8.39 13.50
CA ASP A 48 -2.36 -8.83 12.61
C ASP A 48 -2.94 -9.39 11.31
N ASP A 49 -4.03 -10.15 11.39
CA ASP A 49 -4.78 -10.65 10.23
C ASP A 49 -5.36 -9.50 9.39
N MET A 50 -5.91 -8.48 10.05
CA MET A 50 -6.40 -7.26 9.40
C MET A 50 -5.28 -6.46 8.74
N ALA A 51 -4.16 -6.24 9.44
CA ALA A 51 -3.02 -5.51 8.89
C ALA A 51 -2.39 -6.28 7.71
N GLY A 52 -2.26 -7.60 7.82
CA GLY A 52 -1.78 -8.47 6.75
C GLY A 52 -2.68 -8.39 5.51
N SER A 53 -3.99 -8.48 5.71
CA SER A 53 -4.99 -8.34 4.64
C SER A 53 -4.91 -6.98 3.93
N LEU A 54 -4.75 -5.89 4.68
CA LEU A 54 -4.57 -4.54 4.11
C LEU A 54 -3.31 -4.47 3.23
N MET A 55 -2.20 -5.02 3.71
CA MET A 55 -0.94 -5.01 2.95
C MET A 55 -1.05 -5.84 1.66
N LEU A 56 -1.71 -7.01 1.72
CA LEU A 56 -1.97 -7.84 0.54
C LEU A 56 -2.86 -7.13 -0.48
N MET A 57 -3.90 -6.43 -0.03
CA MET A 57 -4.78 -5.64 -0.89
C MET A 57 -3.99 -4.53 -1.61
N VAL A 58 -3.17 -3.78 -0.86
CA VAL A 58 -2.33 -2.71 -1.44
C VAL A 58 -1.35 -3.27 -2.48
N ASP A 59 -0.72 -4.40 -2.19
CA ASP A 59 0.22 -5.04 -3.11
C ASP A 59 -0.47 -5.53 -4.39
N SER A 60 -1.66 -6.08 -4.26
CA SER A 60 -2.49 -6.51 -5.39
C SER A 60 -2.89 -5.33 -6.30
N ILE A 61 -3.24 -4.18 -5.72
CA ILE A 61 -3.53 -2.95 -6.48
C ILE A 61 -2.29 -2.52 -7.27
N ILE A 62 -1.13 -2.47 -6.62
CA ILE A 62 0.13 -2.07 -7.27
C ILE A 62 0.47 -3.02 -8.42
N GLU A 63 0.25 -4.32 -8.24
CA GLU A 63 0.48 -5.32 -9.28
C GLU A 63 -0.48 -5.14 -10.48
N ALA A 64 -1.78 -5.01 -10.22
CA ALA A 64 -2.79 -4.78 -11.26
C ALA A 64 -2.55 -3.47 -12.05
N GLU A 65 -2.13 -2.39 -11.38
CA GLU A 65 -1.79 -1.13 -12.03
C GLU A 65 -0.54 -1.24 -12.92
N LYS A 66 0.43 -2.09 -12.56
CA LYS A 66 1.60 -2.35 -13.41
C LYS A 66 1.24 -3.11 -14.67
N GLU A 67 0.35 -4.11 -14.57
CA GLU A 67 -0.10 -4.90 -15.71
C GLU A 67 -0.89 -4.06 -16.72
N THR A 68 -1.72 -3.15 -16.22
CA THR A 68 -2.52 -2.23 -17.06
C THR A 68 -1.73 -1.08 -17.68
N SER A 69 -0.50 -0.85 -17.21
CA SER A 69 0.41 0.18 -17.73
C SER A 69 1.35 -0.34 -18.84
N GLN A 70 1.22 -1.61 -19.26
CA GLN A 70 1.93 -2.23 -20.39
C GLN A 70 1.08 -2.19 -21.67
#